data_AF-A0A8S2YVU0-F1
#
_entry.id   AF-A0A8S2YVU0-F1
#
_cell.length_a   1.000
_cell.length_b   1.000
_cell.length_c   1.000
_cell.angle_alpha   90.00
_cell.angle_beta   90.00
_cell.angle_gamma   90.00
#
_symmetry.space_group_name_H-M   'P 1'
#
loop_
_entity.id
_entity.type
_entity.pdbx_description
1 polymer ?
#
loop_
_entity_poly.entity_id
_entity_poly.type
_entity_poly.pdbx_seq_one_letter_code
_entity_poly.pdbx_strand_id
1 'polypeptide(L)'
;MSRVEAYLNEQKQGGPLINEWLELESLYQRRLWHELTLKVNSIVHREELQQGDQLLKLYENFISDFEHRINQLQLVEIIIPITRVFKQADEAIKFVETIKEKVKGNSLAVLLCDITIAKAYLVT
;
A
#
# COMPACT_ATOMS: atom_id res chain seq x y z
N MET A 1 -0.62 -2.50 -22.76
CA MET A 1 -1.22 -1.72 -21.66
C MET A 1 -0.60 -2.22 -20.37
N SER A 2 0.05 -1.35 -19.61
CA SER A 2 0.70 -1.75 -18.36
C SER A 2 -0.37 -2.20 -17.35
N ARG A 3 -0.07 -3.19 -16.50
CA ARG A 3 -1.02 -3.73 -15.48
C ARG A 3 -1.60 -2.61 -14.60
N VAL A 4 -0.77 -1.60 -14.33
CA VAL A 4 -1.12 -0.35 -13.65
C VAL A 4 -2.19 0.46 -14.38
N GLU A 5 -2.05 0.66 -15.70
CA GLU A 5 -2.97 1.48 -16.50
C GLU A 5 -4.36 0.83 -16.60
N ALA A 6 -4.41 -0.50 -16.71
CA ALA A 6 -5.67 -1.24 -16.71
C ALA A 6 -6.41 -1.09 -15.37
N TYR A 7 -5.69 -1.26 -14.25
CA TYR A 7 -6.25 -1.10 -12.91
C TYR A 7 -6.74 0.33 -12.63
N LEU A 8 -5.95 1.35 -13.00
CA LEU A 8 -6.33 2.76 -12.86
C LEU A 8 -7.57 3.09 -13.70
N ASN A 9 -7.69 2.52 -14.91
CA ASN A 9 -8.85 2.75 -15.77
C ASN A 9 -10.14 2.13 -15.21
N GLU A 10 -10.06 0.96 -14.57
CA GLU A 10 -11.21 0.35 -13.88
C GLU A 10 -11.66 1.18 -12.66
N GLN A 11 -10.72 1.68 -11.86
CA GLN A 11 -11.05 2.50 -10.68
C GLN A 11 -11.65 3.87 -11.05
N LYS A 12 -11.31 4.40 -12.24
CA LYS A 12 -11.90 5.65 -12.76
C LYS A 12 -13.37 5.51 -13.20
N GLN A 13 -13.89 4.30 -13.38
CA GLN A 13 -15.23 4.11 -13.94
C GLN A 13 -16.37 4.03 -12.91
N GLY A 14 -16.10 4.11 -11.60
CA GLY A 14 -17.17 3.83 -10.62
C GLY A 14 -17.04 4.37 -9.20
N GLY A 15 -16.19 5.36 -8.89
CA GLY A 15 -15.98 5.81 -7.51
C GLY A 15 -15.99 7.33 -7.28
N PRO A 16 -16.22 7.82 -6.05
CA PRO A 16 -16.07 9.24 -5.68
C PRO A 16 -14.63 9.78 -5.80
N LEU A 17 -13.65 8.88 -5.87
CA LEU A 17 -12.21 9.17 -5.83
C LEU A 17 -11.56 9.33 -7.21
N ILE A 18 -12.34 9.49 -8.29
CA ILE A 18 -11.83 9.58 -9.68
C ILE A 18 -10.72 10.64 -9.83
N ASN A 19 -10.87 11.81 -9.22
CA ASN A 19 -9.85 12.86 -9.28
C ASN A 19 -8.53 12.42 -8.64
N GLU A 20 -8.56 11.68 -7.52
CA GLU A 20 -7.35 11.19 -6.87
C GLU A 20 -6.64 10.12 -7.73
N TRP A 21 -7.42 9.25 -8.40
CA TRP A 21 -6.86 8.27 -9.34
C TRP A 21 -6.23 8.91 -10.57
N LEU A 22 -6.81 9.99 -11.09
CA LEU A 22 -6.22 10.78 -12.19
C LEU A 22 -4.92 11.47 -11.76
N GLU A 23 -4.88 12.03 -10.55
CA GLU A 23 -3.65 12.60 -10.00
C GLU A 23 -2.56 11.54 -9.81
N LEU A 24 -2.90 10.36 -9.27
CA LEU A 24 -1.97 9.23 -9.13
C LEU A 24 -1.37 8.81 -10.48
N GLU A 25 -2.18 8.72 -11.52
CA GLU A 25 -1.71 8.39 -12.87
C GLU A 25 -0.75 9.45 -13.42
N SER A 26 -1.09 10.73 -13.25
CA SER A 26 -0.23 11.85 -13.68
C SER A 26 1.11 11.83 -12.95
N LEU A 27 1.10 11.63 -11.63
CA LEU A 27 2.31 11.50 -10.81
C LEU A 27 3.15 10.28 -11.23
N TYR A 28 2.48 9.16 -11.56
CA TYR A 28 3.13 7.93 -12.03
C TYR A 28 3.80 8.13 -13.39
N GLN A 29 3.10 8.74 -14.35
CA GLN A 29 3.64 9.07 -15.67
C GLN A 29 4.83 10.04 -15.58
N ARG A 30 4.75 11.02 -14.67
CA ARG A 30 5.84 11.97 -14.39
C ARG A 30 6.98 11.35 -13.56
N ARG A 31 6.86 10.10 -13.11
CA ARG A 31 7.82 9.37 -12.26
C ARG A 31 8.14 10.11 -10.95
N LEU A 32 7.17 10.82 -10.39
CA LEU A 32 7.28 11.55 -9.13
C LEU A 32 7.02 10.61 -7.95
N TRP A 33 7.96 9.69 -7.69
CA TRP A 33 7.78 8.60 -6.73
C TRP A 33 7.49 9.11 -5.31
N HIS A 34 8.14 10.18 -4.87
CA HIS A 34 7.93 10.70 -3.52
C HIS A 34 6.51 11.27 -3.33
N GLU A 35 6.06 12.16 -4.22
CA GLU A 35 4.70 12.70 -4.18
C GLU A 35 3.65 11.62 -4.37
N LEU A 36 3.89 10.68 -5.27
CA LEU A 36 3.02 9.52 -5.48
C LEU A 36 2.86 8.71 -4.19
N THR A 37 3.95 8.45 -3.47
CA THR A 37 3.92 7.71 -2.20
C THR A 37 3.11 8.46 -1.13
N LEU A 38 3.27 9.78 -1.03
CA LEU A 38 2.51 10.61 -0.10
C LEU A 38 1.01 10.61 -0.44
N LYS A 39 0.68 10.67 -1.73
CA LYS A 39 -0.70 10.64 -2.21
C LYS A 39 -1.33 9.26 -1.96
N VAL A 40 -0.62 8.18 -2.29
CA VAL A 40 -1.04 6.81 -1.96
C VAL A 40 -1.26 6.66 -0.45
N ASN A 41 -0.33 7.15 0.38
CA ASN A 41 -0.46 7.11 1.83
C ASN A 41 -1.75 7.82 2.31
N SER A 42 -2.05 9.00 1.76
CA SER A 42 -3.28 9.73 2.08
C SER A 42 -4.55 8.96 1.66
N ILE A 43 -4.49 8.29 0.51
CA ILE A 43 -5.57 7.51 -0.07
C ILE A 43 -5.83 6.21 0.74
N VAL A 44 -4.78 5.52 1.23
CA VAL A 44 -4.95 4.29 2.03
C VAL A 44 -5.54 4.54 3.43
N HIS A 45 -5.47 5.78 3.93
CA HIS A 45 -6.09 6.17 5.18
C HIS A 45 -7.59 6.51 5.03
N ARG A 46 -8.11 6.62 3.80
CA ARG A 46 -9.54 6.87 3.59
C ARG A 46 -10.37 5.61 3.85
N GLU A 47 -11.46 5.79 4.59
CA GLU A 47 -12.40 4.72 4.92
C GLU A 47 -13.00 4.07 3.67
N GLU A 48 -13.17 4.84 2.58
CA GLU A 48 -13.70 4.36 1.30
C GLU A 48 -12.89 3.23 0.67
N LEU A 49 -11.56 3.19 0.89
CA LEU A 49 -10.69 2.12 0.39
C LEU A 49 -10.40 1.05 1.44
N GLN A 50 -10.61 1.36 2.72
CA GLN A 50 -10.54 0.36 3.79
C GLN A 50 -11.67 -0.67 3.71
N GLN A 51 -12.72 -0.39 2.92
CA GLN A 51 -13.80 -1.34 2.68
C GLN A 51 -13.47 -2.31 1.54
N GLY A 52 -12.99 -3.51 1.91
CA GLY A 52 -12.83 -4.65 1.01
C GLY A 52 -11.44 -4.80 0.38
N ASP A 53 -11.31 -5.68 -0.61
CA ASP A 53 -10.05 -6.08 -1.23
C ASP A 53 -9.39 -5.03 -2.16
N GLN A 54 -9.91 -3.79 -2.22
CA GLN A 54 -9.36 -2.74 -3.08
C GLN A 54 -7.94 -2.32 -2.67
N LEU A 55 -7.64 -2.25 -1.37
CA LEU A 55 -6.30 -1.90 -0.89
C LEU A 55 -5.26 -2.96 -1.23
N LEU A 56 -5.64 -4.25 -1.14
CA LEU A 56 -4.76 -5.34 -1.50
C LEU A 56 -4.45 -5.31 -3.01
N LYS A 57 -5.49 -5.12 -3.84
CA LYS A 57 -5.33 -4.95 -5.29
C LYS A 57 -4.49 -3.74 -5.65
N LEU A 58 -4.62 -2.63 -4.92
CA LEU A 58 -3.77 -1.45 -5.10
C LEU A 58 -2.31 -1.80 -4.81
N TYR A 59 -2.03 -2.54 -3.74
CA TYR A 59 -0.68 -2.97 -3.44
C TYR A 59 -0.09 -3.85 -4.55
N GLU A 60 -0.79 -4.91 -4.92
CA GLU A 60 -0.29 -5.87 -5.91
C GLU A 60 -0.18 -5.28 -7.32
N ASN A 61 -1.14 -4.45 -7.75
CA ASN A 61 -1.17 -3.94 -9.12
C ASN A 61 -0.43 -2.62 -9.30
N PHE A 62 -0.22 -1.85 -8.23
CA PHE A 62 0.37 -0.51 -8.31
C PHE A 62 1.64 -0.39 -7.46
N ILE A 63 1.54 -0.61 -6.14
CA ILE A 63 2.64 -0.33 -5.21
C ILE A 63 3.85 -1.24 -5.48
N SER A 64 3.61 -2.51 -5.85
CA SER A 64 4.70 -3.45 -6.11
C SER A 64 5.61 -3.05 -7.29
N ASP A 65 5.13 -2.20 -8.21
CA ASP A 65 5.96 -1.74 -9.33
C ASP A 65 7.06 -0.77 -8.86
N PHE A 66 6.74 0.11 -7.91
CA PHE A 66 7.65 1.17 -7.46
C PHE A 66 8.11 1.04 -6.00
N GLU A 67 7.74 -0.03 -5.29
CA GLU A 67 8.15 -0.28 -3.90
C GLU A 67 9.67 -0.22 -3.69
N HIS A 68 10.45 -0.61 -4.71
CA HIS A 68 11.90 -0.60 -4.70
C HIS A 68 12.52 0.80 -4.90
N ARG A 69 11.72 1.78 -5.34
CA ARG A 69 12.14 3.18 -5.56
C ARG A 69 11.86 4.07 -4.36
N ILE A 70 11.06 3.62 -3.40
CA ILE A 70 10.58 4.42 -2.27
C ILE A 70 11.33 4.06 -0.99
N ASN A 71 11.27 4.96 -0.01
CA ASN A 71 11.91 4.72 1.29
C ASN A 71 11.21 3.56 1.99
N GLN A 72 12.01 2.63 2.52
CA GLN A 72 11.55 1.46 3.28
C GLN A 72 10.61 1.83 4.44
N LEU A 73 10.86 2.96 5.13
CA LEU A 73 9.97 3.44 6.18
C LEU A 73 8.59 3.84 5.65
N GLN A 74 8.55 4.58 4.55
CA GLN A 74 7.30 5.00 3.91
C GLN A 74 6.52 3.80 3.37
N LEU A 75 7.23 2.79 2.85
CA LEU A 75 6.62 1.54 2.41
C LEU A 75 5.89 0.86 3.58
N VAL A 76 6.55 0.71 4.73
CA VAL A 76 5.92 0.09 5.92
C VAL A 76 4.73 0.92 6.41
N GLU A 77 4.81 2.25 6.42
CA GLU A 77 3.68 3.11 6.79
C GLU A 77 2.44 2.88 5.91
N ILE A 78 2.62 2.69 4.61
CA ILE A 78 1.51 2.41 3.68
C ILE A 78 0.95 1.00 3.91
N ILE A 79 1.78 0.06 4.33
CA ILE A 79 1.41 -1.34 4.54
C ILE A 79 0.60 -1.55 5.82
N ILE A 80 0.89 -0.80 6.90
CA ILE A 80 0.15 -0.89 8.16
C ILE A 80 -1.39 -0.84 7.98
N PRO A 81 -1.98 0.15 7.29
CA PRO A 81 -3.44 0.18 7.09
C PRO A 81 -3.93 -0.99 6.22
N ILE A 82 -3.12 -1.48 5.28
CA ILE A 82 -3.47 -2.65 4.43
C ILE A 82 -3.58 -3.92 5.29
N THR A 83 -2.72 -4.08 6.30
CA THR A 83 -2.78 -5.24 7.22
C THR A 83 -4.10 -5.33 8.00
N ARG A 84 -4.80 -4.20 8.20
CA ARG A 84 -6.08 -4.14 8.92
C ARG A 84 -7.27 -4.59 8.07
N VAL A 85 -7.11 -4.62 6.75
CA VAL A 85 -8.14 -5.06 5.81
C VAL A 85 -8.26 -6.57 5.80
N PHE A 86 -7.18 -7.29 6.12
CA PHE A 86 -7.19 -8.74 6.19
C PHE A 86 -8.10 -9.20 7.34
N LYS A 87 -9.02 -10.12 7.01
CA LYS A 87 -9.89 -10.75 8.01
C LYS A 87 -9.13 -11.73 8.90
N GLN A 88 -8.03 -12.29 8.40
CA GLN A 88 -7.20 -13.25 9.11
C GLN A 88 -5.86 -12.62 9.50
N ALA A 89 -5.55 -12.66 10.80
CA ALA A 89 -4.27 -12.17 11.32
C ALA A 89 -3.08 -12.93 10.70
N ASP A 90 -3.21 -14.24 10.43
CA ASP A 90 -2.15 -15.07 9.86
C ASP A 90 -1.72 -14.61 8.45
N GLU A 91 -2.67 -14.23 7.60
CA GLU A 91 -2.40 -13.68 6.27
C GLU A 91 -1.71 -12.31 6.35
N ALA A 92 -2.18 -11.45 7.26
CA ALA A 92 -1.55 -10.16 7.51
C ALA A 92 -0.11 -10.31 8.01
N ILE A 93 0.15 -11.27 8.90
CA ILE A 93 1.49 -11.53 9.43
C ILE A 93 2.43 -12.01 8.31
N LYS A 94 2.02 -13.01 7.52
CA LYS A 94 2.80 -13.49 6.37
C LYS A 94 3.12 -12.38 5.37
N PHE A 95 2.15 -11.49 5.14
CA PHE A 95 2.36 -10.32 4.30
C PHE A 95 3.43 -9.40 4.88
N VAL A 96 3.32 -9.03 6.17
CA VAL A 96 4.32 -8.17 6.83
C VAL A 96 5.70 -8.83 6.89
N GLU A 97 5.79 -10.15 7.07
CA GLU A 97 7.07 -10.89 7.03
C GLU A 97 7.74 -10.79 5.65
N THR A 98 6.97 -10.92 4.58
CA THR A 98 7.48 -10.73 3.20
C THR A 98 8.06 -9.33 3.02
N ILE A 99 7.41 -8.32 3.59
CA ILE A 99 7.86 -6.93 3.54
C ILE A 99 9.09 -6.72 4.41
N LYS A 100 9.13 -7.33 5.59
CA LYS A 100 10.27 -7.31 6.52
C LYS A 100 11.55 -7.77 5.81
N GLU A 101 11.48 -8.80 4.98
CA GLU A 101 12.62 -9.25 4.16
C GLU A 101 13.07 -8.20 3.14
N LYS A 102 12.13 -7.45 2.55
CA LYS A 102 12.43 -6.36 1.61
C LYS A 102 13.01 -5.12 2.30
N VAL A 103 12.61 -4.85 3.55
CA VAL A 103 13.05 -3.66 4.31
C VAL A 103 14.20 -3.93 5.29
N LYS A 104 14.83 -5.11 5.24
CA LYS A 104 15.95 -5.50 6.11
C LYS A 104 17.16 -4.55 6.11
N GLY A 105 17.24 -3.65 5.13
CA GLY A 105 18.27 -2.61 5.06
C GLY A 105 18.09 -1.48 6.07
N ASN A 106 16.92 -1.33 6.68
CA ASN A 106 16.62 -0.27 7.64
C ASN A 106 16.06 -0.85 8.94
N SER A 107 16.86 -0.77 10.00
CA SER A 107 16.52 -1.28 11.33
C SER A 107 15.22 -0.72 11.89
N LEU A 108 14.88 0.55 11.60
CA LEU A 108 13.64 1.18 12.04
C LEU A 108 12.42 0.61 11.29
N ALA A 109 12.55 0.34 10.00
CA ALA A 109 11.49 -0.26 9.21
C ALA A 109 11.21 -1.70 9.67
N VAL A 110 12.27 -2.47 9.94
CA VAL A 110 12.16 -3.82 10.53
C VAL A 110 11.45 -3.79 11.88
N LEU A 111 11.85 -2.88 12.77
CA LEU A 111 11.22 -2.72 14.09
C LEU A 111 9.72 -2.38 13.96
N LEU A 112 9.36 -1.52 13.01
CA LEU A 112 7.98 -1.14 12.75
C LEU A 112 7.14 -2.33 12.24
N CYS A 113 7.73 -3.20 11.41
CA CYS A 113 7.12 -4.47 11.01
C CYS A 113 6.88 -5.39 12.21
N ASP A 114 7.87 -5.57 13.08
CA ASP A 114 7.75 -6.40 14.29
C ASP A 114 6.67 -5.87 15.24
N ILE A 115 6.59 -4.55 15.45
CA ILE A 115 5.54 -3.92 16.26
C ILE A 115 4.16 -4.17 15.63
N THR A 116 4.06 -4.12 14.30
CA THR A 116 2.79 -4.33 13.60
C THR A 116 2.32 -5.78 13.70
N ILE A 117 3.23 -6.75 13.55
CA ILE A 117 2.97 -8.17 13.79
C ILE A 117 2.51 -8.39 15.24
N ALA A 118 3.23 -7.84 16.21
CA ALA A 118 2.87 -7.95 17.63
C ALA A 118 1.48 -7.36 17.92
N LYS A 119 1.14 -6.22 17.31
CA LYS A 119 -0.21 -5.64 17.41
C LYS A 119 -1.29 -6.53 16.80
N ALA A 120 -1.01 -7.19 15.67
CA ALA A 120 -1.96 -8.13 15.06
C ALA A 120 -2.25 -9.32 15.99
N TYR A 121 -1.24 -9.84 16.69
CA TYR A 121 -1.41 -10.90 17.69
C TYR A 121 -2.25 -10.47 18.91
N LEU A 122 -2.15 -9.20 19.35
CA LEU A 122 -2.89 -8.70 20.52
C LEU A 122 -4.40 -8.49 20.26
N VAL A 123 -4.81 -8.41 19.00
CA VAL A 123 -6.21 -8.18 18.59
C VAL A 123 -6.97 -9.51 18.37
N THR A 124 -6.26 -10.64 18.47
CA THR A 124 -6.84 -12.00 18.40
C THR A 124 -7.18 -12.51 19.79
#